data_AF-Q2FY81-F1
#
_entry.id   AF-Q2FY81-F1
#
_cell.length_a   1.000
_cell.length_b   1.000
_cell.length_c   1.000
_cell.angle_alpha   90.00
_cell.angle_beta   90.00
_cell.angle_gamma   90.00
#
_symmetry.space_group_name_H-M   'P 1'
#
loop_
_entity.id
_entity.type
_entity.pdbx_description
1 polymer ?
#
loop_
_entity_poly.entity_id
_entity_poly.type
_entity_poly.pdbx_seq_one_letter_code
_entity_poly.pdbx_strand_id
1 'polypeptide(L)'
;MENESKKDTKTETKSVPEEMEASKYVGQGFQPPAEKNAIEFAKKHRKEFEKVGEQFFKDNFGLKVKATNVVGKDDGVEVYVHCEDHGIVFNASLPLYKDAIHQKGSMRSNDNGDDMSMMVGTVLSGFEYRAQKEKYDNLYKFFKENEKKYQYTGFTKEAINKTQNVGYKNEYFYITYSSRSLKEYRKYYEPLIRKNDKEFKEGMERARKEVNYAANTDAVATLFSTKKNFTKDNTVDDVIELSDKLYNLKNKPDKSTITIQIGKPTINTKKAFYDDNRPIEYGVHSKDE
;
A
#
# COMPACT_ATOMS: atom_id res chain seq x y z
N MET A 1 18.63 13.79 62.37
CA MET A 1 17.51 12.94 61.92
C MET A 1 16.73 13.79 60.93
N GLU A 2 17.01 13.73 59.63
CA GLU A 2 16.26 14.57 58.70
C GLU A 2 16.35 14.10 57.24
N ASN A 3 15.15 13.86 56.70
CA ASN A 3 14.68 14.00 55.33
C ASN A 3 15.28 13.13 54.22
N GLU A 4 14.63 11.97 54.05
CA GLU A 4 14.49 11.27 52.78
C GLU A 4 13.78 12.17 51.74
N SER A 5 14.50 12.57 50.71
CA SER A 5 13.95 13.20 49.52
C SER A 5 13.40 12.12 48.57
N LYS A 6 12.09 12.17 48.34
CA LYS A 6 11.37 11.39 47.33
C LYS A 6 11.93 11.69 45.94
N LYS A 7 12.42 10.65 45.27
CA LYS A 7 12.94 10.70 43.90
C LYS A 7 11.77 10.61 42.92
N ASP A 8 11.45 11.73 42.29
CA ASP A 8 10.46 11.83 41.21
C ASP A 8 10.78 10.88 40.06
N THR A 9 9.87 9.94 39.81
CA THR A 9 9.92 9.02 38.67
C THR A 9 9.31 9.73 37.47
N LYS A 10 10.15 10.46 36.71
CA LYS A 10 9.80 10.89 35.35
C LYS A 10 9.69 9.65 34.47
N THR A 11 8.46 9.24 34.16
CA THR A 11 8.16 8.36 33.04
C THR A 11 8.63 9.02 31.75
N GLU A 12 9.82 8.62 31.26
CA GLU A 12 10.26 8.91 29.90
C GLU A 12 9.25 8.29 28.93
N THR A 13 8.35 9.09 28.38
CA THR A 13 7.68 8.77 27.12
C THR A 13 8.77 8.70 26.06
N LYS A 14 9.33 7.50 25.83
CA LYS A 14 10.32 7.25 24.78
C LYS A 14 9.77 7.81 23.47
N SER A 15 10.43 8.83 22.94
CA SER A 15 10.13 9.39 21.63
C SER A 15 10.31 8.31 20.57
N VAL A 16 9.48 8.36 19.52
CA VAL A 16 9.66 7.48 18.36
C VAL A 16 10.96 7.90 17.66
N PRO A 17 11.92 6.99 17.42
CA PRO A 17 13.16 7.32 16.74
C PRO A 17 12.88 7.73 15.28
N GLU A 18 13.76 8.51 14.66
CA GLU A 18 13.60 8.94 13.26
C GLU A 18 13.57 7.75 12.29
N GLU A 19 14.43 6.76 12.53
CA GLU A 19 14.42 5.49 11.82
C GLU A 19 14.30 4.31 12.80
N MET A 20 13.73 3.21 12.34
CA MET A 20 13.75 1.96 13.08
C MET A 20 13.75 0.75 12.14
N GLU A 21 14.08 -0.43 12.67
CA GLU A 21 13.97 -1.69 11.91
C GLU A 21 12.56 -1.86 11.35
N ALA A 22 12.45 -2.13 10.05
CA ALA A 22 11.17 -2.25 9.35
C ALA A 22 10.29 -3.38 9.91
N SER A 23 10.90 -4.45 10.41
CA SER A 23 10.23 -5.57 11.08
C SER A 23 9.53 -5.19 12.40
N LYS A 24 9.93 -4.07 13.01
CA LYS A 24 9.35 -3.52 14.26
C LYS A 24 8.46 -2.30 14.00
N TYR A 25 8.41 -1.81 12.76
CA TYR A 25 7.58 -0.68 12.38
C TYR A 25 6.14 -1.13 12.16
N VAL A 26 5.21 -0.49 12.86
CA VAL A 26 3.75 -0.71 12.83
C VAL A 26 2.98 0.61 12.66
N GLY A 27 3.65 1.63 12.11
CA GLY A 27 3.07 2.97 11.87
C GLY A 27 3.29 3.99 12.99
N GLN A 28 4.06 3.66 14.03
CA GLN A 28 4.41 4.62 15.09
C GLN A 28 5.19 5.81 14.52
N GLY A 29 4.76 7.04 14.85
CA GLY A 29 5.41 8.27 14.38
C GLY A 29 4.99 8.74 12.98
N PHE A 30 4.22 7.94 12.22
CA PHE A 30 3.79 8.31 10.87
C PHE A 30 3.00 9.61 10.87
N GLN A 31 3.45 10.59 10.08
CA GLN A 31 2.83 11.89 9.97
C GLN A 31 3.27 12.55 8.65
N PRO A 32 2.39 12.60 7.63
CA PRO A 32 2.60 13.43 6.44
C PRO A 32 2.84 14.90 6.83
N PRO A 33 3.47 15.71 5.95
CA PRO A 33 3.56 17.15 6.15
C PRO A 33 2.18 17.74 6.46
N ALA A 34 2.07 18.46 7.58
CA ALA A 34 0.81 19.00 8.06
C ALA A 34 1.04 20.16 9.02
N GLU A 35 0.09 21.10 9.04
CA GLU A 35 0.00 22.11 10.09
C GLU A 35 -0.29 21.47 11.45
N LYS A 36 0.21 22.07 12.53
CA LYS A 36 -0.06 21.59 13.90
C LYS A 36 -1.57 21.53 14.19
N ASN A 37 -2.31 22.55 13.74
CA ASN A 37 -3.76 22.61 13.92
C ASN A 37 -4.47 21.44 13.20
N ALA A 38 -3.95 20.97 12.08
CA ALA A 38 -4.54 19.93 11.25
C ALA A 38 -4.33 18.56 11.90
N ILE A 39 -3.15 18.33 12.49
CA ILE A 39 -2.84 17.13 13.29
C ILE A 39 -3.77 17.02 14.50
N GLU A 40 -3.97 18.12 15.23
CA GLU A 40 -4.88 18.16 16.38
C GLU A 40 -6.33 17.95 15.96
N PHE A 41 -6.75 18.58 14.86
CA PHE A 41 -8.10 18.46 14.31
C PHE A 41 -8.42 17.02 13.89
N ALA A 42 -7.51 16.36 13.15
CA ALA A 42 -7.64 14.97 12.74
C ALA A 42 -7.82 14.02 13.94
N LYS A 43 -7.06 14.24 15.03
CA LYS A 43 -7.18 13.46 16.27
C LYS A 43 -8.53 13.67 16.95
N LYS A 44 -8.99 14.93 17.02
CA LYS A 44 -10.24 15.31 17.68
C LYS A 44 -11.47 14.74 16.97
N HIS A 45 -11.47 14.72 15.64
CA HIS A 45 -12.61 14.34 14.80
C HIS A 45 -12.40 13.00 14.07
N ARG A 46 -11.55 12.12 14.62
CA ARG A 46 -11.15 10.87 13.98
C ARG A 46 -12.35 10.04 13.51
N LYS A 47 -13.36 9.82 14.37
CA LYS A 47 -14.50 8.95 14.06
C LYS A 47 -15.38 9.51 12.94
N GLU A 48 -15.49 10.83 12.84
CA GLU A 48 -16.21 11.51 11.78
C GLU A 48 -15.50 11.34 10.44
N PHE A 49 -14.18 11.54 10.41
CA PHE A 49 -13.38 11.32 9.21
C PHE A 49 -13.32 9.85 8.77
N GLU A 50 -13.24 8.90 9.71
CA GLU A 50 -13.33 7.46 9.38
C GLU A 50 -14.62 7.16 8.62
N LYS A 51 -15.77 7.66 9.10
CA LYS A 51 -17.07 7.48 8.41
C LYS A 51 -17.10 8.13 7.04
N VAL A 52 -16.58 9.35 6.92
CA VAL A 52 -16.54 10.08 5.64
C VAL A 52 -15.68 9.35 4.62
N GLY A 53 -14.49 8.88 5.01
CA GLY A 53 -13.62 8.09 4.14
C GLY A 53 -14.27 6.78 3.69
N GLU A 54 -14.85 6.00 4.61
CA GLU A 54 -15.54 4.76 4.27
C GLU A 54 -16.75 5.01 3.34
N GLN A 55 -17.51 6.07 3.59
CA GLN A 55 -18.66 6.44 2.77
C GLN A 55 -18.24 6.87 1.35
N PHE A 56 -17.14 7.61 1.20
CA PHE A 56 -16.61 7.99 -0.11
C PHE A 56 -16.31 6.77 -0.98
N PHE A 57 -15.61 5.76 -0.44
CA PHE A 57 -15.28 4.56 -1.21
C PHE A 57 -16.52 3.74 -1.56
N LYS A 58 -17.48 3.66 -0.64
CA LYS A 58 -18.77 3.02 -0.90
C LYS A 58 -19.54 3.71 -2.04
N ASP A 59 -19.62 5.03 -2.04
CA ASP A 59 -20.42 5.78 -3.02
C ASP A 59 -19.79 5.89 -4.41
N ASN A 60 -18.45 5.87 -4.47
CA ASN A 60 -17.71 6.02 -5.73
C ASN A 60 -17.31 4.70 -6.37
N PHE A 61 -17.01 3.69 -5.55
CA PHE A 61 -16.49 2.41 -6.03
C PHE A 61 -17.40 1.22 -5.69
N GLY A 62 -18.46 1.40 -4.92
CA GLY A 62 -19.35 0.29 -4.55
C GLY A 62 -18.69 -0.76 -3.65
N LEU A 63 -17.55 -0.41 -3.02
CA LEU A 63 -16.73 -1.30 -2.21
C LEU A 63 -16.78 -0.91 -0.74
N LYS A 64 -16.86 -1.93 0.12
CA LYS A 64 -16.70 -1.76 1.56
C LYS A 64 -15.21 -1.66 1.89
N VAL A 65 -14.84 -0.57 2.54
CA VAL A 65 -13.50 -0.37 3.10
C VAL A 65 -13.60 -0.14 4.60
N LYS A 66 -12.47 -0.28 5.29
CA LYS A 66 -12.32 0.07 6.70
C LYS A 66 -11.25 1.14 6.82
N ALA A 67 -11.55 2.23 7.54
CA ALA A 67 -10.54 3.22 7.86
C ALA A 67 -9.49 2.62 8.82
N THR A 68 -8.22 2.81 8.48
CA THR A 68 -7.06 2.24 9.19
C THR A 68 -6.23 3.32 9.88
N ASN A 69 -6.24 4.55 9.36
CA ASN A 69 -5.58 5.69 9.98
C ASN A 69 -6.26 7.01 9.58
N VAL A 70 -6.16 8.00 10.46
CA VAL A 70 -6.60 9.38 10.19
C VAL A 70 -5.52 10.31 10.72
N VAL A 71 -4.93 11.10 9.83
CA VAL A 71 -3.80 11.98 10.14
C VAL A 71 -4.06 13.39 9.58
N GLY A 72 -3.45 14.40 10.19
CA GLY A 72 -3.40 15.72 9.55
C GLY A 72 -2.57 15.64 8.27
N LYS A 73 -2.93 16.40 7.24
CA LYS A 73 -2.16 16.54 6.00
C LYS A 73 -2.38 17.95 5.47
N ASP A 74 -1.29 18.65 5.16
CA ASP A 74 -1.32 20.06 4.78
C ASP A 74 -2.14 20.88 5.79
N ASP A 75 -3.19 21.58 5.35
CA ASP A 75 -4.13 22.30 6.21
C ASP A 75 -5.40 21.49 6.55
N GLY A 76 -5.50 20.24 6.07
CA GLY A 76 -6.65 19.34 6.17
C GLY A 76 -6.35 18.00 6.86
N VAL A 77 -7.01 16.94 6.40
CA VAL A 77 -6.95 15.59 6.98
C VAL A 77 -6.79 14.56 5.86
N GLU A 78 -6.10 13.46 6.12
CA GLU A 78 -6.03 12.32 5.22
C GLU A 78 -6.50 11.04 5.92
N VAL A 79 -7.42 10.31 5.28
CA VAL A 79 -7.97 9.06 5.78
C VAL A 79 -7.37 7.91 4.99
N TYR A 80 -6.66 7.00 5.66
CA TYR A 80 -6.17 5.75 5.07
C TYR A 80 -7.23 4.67 5.24
N VAL A 81 -7.42 3.87 4.20
CA VAL A 81 -8.40 2.78 4.19
C VAL A 81 -7.79 1.48 3.69
N HIS A 82 -8.36 0.37 4.14
CA HIS A 82 -8.09 -0.97 3.63
C HIS A 82 -9.39 -1.59 3.12
N CYS A 83 -9.35 -2.14 1.91
CA CYS A 83 -10.42 -2.91 1.31
C CYS A 83 -10.08 -4.39 1.36
N GLU A 84 -11.05 -5.20 1.78
CA GLU A 84 -11.06 -6.65 1.64
C GLU A 84 -12.52 -7.04 1.39
N ASP A 85 -12.99 -6.81 0.16
CA ASP A 85 -14.41 -6.94 -0.22
C ASP A 85 -14.56 -7.74 -1.51
N HIS A 86 -15.34 -8.82 -1.48
CA HIS A 86 -15.52 -9.76 -2.61
C HIS A 86 -14.18 -10.21 -3.24
N GLY A 87 -13.13 -10.40 -2.46
CA GLY A 87 -11.79 -10.80 -2.94
C GLY A 87 -10.96 -9.66 -3.57
N ILE A 88 -11.51 -8.45 -3.64
CA ILE A 88 -10.77 -7.24 -4.03
C ILE A 88 -10.04 -6.71 -2.78
N VAL A 89 -8.73 -6.53 -2.90
CA VAL A 89 -7.87 -6.14 -1.78
C VAL A 89 -6.97 -4.97 -2.17
N PHE A 90 -7.03 -3.86 -1.42
CA PHE A 90 -6.12 -2.72 -1.63
C PHE A 90 -6.07 -1.81 -0.40
N ASN A 91 -5.05 -0.96 -0.36
CA ASN A 91 -4.94 0.18 0.54
C ASN A 91 -4.90 1.48 -0.27
N ALA A 92 -5.61 2.50 0.21
CA ALA A 92 -5.69 3.81 -0.40
C ALA A 92 -5.73 4.90 0.68
N SER A 93 -5.59 6.17 0.28
CA SER A 93 -5.83 7.31 1.16
C SER A 93 -6.69 8.36 0.47
N LEU A 94 -7.46 9.11 1.26
CA LEU A 94 -8.33 10.17 0.79
C LEU A 94 -7.99 11.47 1.54
N PRO A 95 -7.38 12.48 0.88
CA PRO A 95 -7.27 13.82 1.45
C PRO A 95 -8.65 14.48 1.51
N LEU A 96 -8.92 15.18 2.61
CA LEU A 96 -10.19 15.82 2.94
C LEU A 96 -9.94 17.17 3.60
N TYR A 97 -10.78 18.15 3.24
CA TYR A 97 -10.86 19.42 3.97
C TYR A 97 -11.51 19.22 5.34
N LYS A 98 -11.25 20.16 6.27
CA LYS A 98 -11.72 20.08 7.67
C LYS A 98 -13.25 20.05 7.79
N ASP A 99 -13.96 20.70 6.88
CA ASP A 99 -15.42 20.78 6.83
C ASP A 99 -16.10 19.50 6.33
N ALA A 100 -15.35 18.54 5.79
CA ALA A 100 -15.87 17.24 5.34
C ALA A 100 -16.56 16.45 6.48
N ILE A 101 -16.28 16.78 7.75
CA ILE A 101 -17.01 16.22 8.92
C ILE A 101 -18.51 16.54 8.89
N HIS A 102 -18.93 17.57 8.14
CA HIS A 102 -20.32 17.97 7.98
C HIS A 102 -20.98 17.34 6.75
N GLN A 103 -20.25 16.51 5.99
CA GLN A 103 -20.77 15.85 4.80
C GLN A 103 -21.97 14.98 5.17
N LYS A 104 -23.10 15.25 4.51
CA LYS A 104 -24.35 14.49 4.64
C LYS A 104 -24.78 14.00 3.27
N GLY A 105 -25.33 12.79 3.23
CA GLY A 105 -25.79 12.19 1.98
C GLY A 105 -24.65 11.62 1.14
N SER A 106 -24.93 11.45 -0.16
CA SER A 106 -24.02 10.80 -1.10
C SER A 106 -22.76 11.63 -1.36
N MET A 107 -21.61 10.95 -1.38
CA MET A 107 -20.31 11.48 -1.78
C MET A 107 -19.95 11.09 -3.23
N ARG A 108 -20.93 10.72 -4.05
CA ARG A 108 -20.70 10.30 -5.43
C ARG A 108 -20.12 11.46 -6.23
N SER A 109 -18.86 11.30 -6.64
CA SER A 109 -18.07 12.28 -7.36
C SER A 109 -18.35 12.23 -8.87
N ASN A 110 -18.24 13.40 -9.50
CA ASN A 110 -18.17 13.57 -10.95
C ASN A 110 -16.78 14.03 -11.41
N ASP A 111 -15.80 13.98 -10.51
CA ASP A 111 -14.41 14.34 -10.79
C ASP A 111 -13.82 13.40 -11.86
N ASN A 112 -13.17 14.01 -12.84
CA ASN A 112 -12.46 13.33 -13.92
C ASN A 112 -11.00 13.82 -14.01
N GLY A 113 -10.51 14.50 -12.98
CA GLY A 113 -9.13 14.93 -12.89
C GLY A 113 -8.15 13.79 -12.66
N ASP A 114 -6.87 14.13 -12.68
CA ASP A 114 -5.78 13.16 -12.55
C ASP A 114 -5.79 12.47 -11.20
N ASP A 115 -6.09 13.18 -10.10
CA ASP A 115 -6.15 12.62 -8.75
C ASP A 115 -7.19 11.50 -8.63
N MET A 116 -8.40 11.74 -9.15
CA MET A 116 -9.43 10.69 -9.20
C MET A 116 -9.01 9.54 -10.12
N SER A 117 -8.36 9.84 -11.24
CA SER A 117 -7.89 8.80 -12.17
C SER A 117 -6.79 7.93 -11.57
N MET A 118 -5.91 8.51 -10.76
CA MET A 118 -4.92 7.79 -9.95
C MET A 118 -5.60 6.94 -8.88
N MET A 119 -6.60 7.48 -8.17
CA MET A 119 -7.40 6.72 -7.19
C MET A 119 -8.07 5.50 -7.82
N VAL A 120 -8.62 5.63 -9.03
CA VAL A 120 -9.20 4.50 -9.76
C VAL A 120 -8.11 3.45 -10.07
N GLY A 121 -6.92 3.85 -10.50
CA GLY A 121 -5.78 2.94 -10.69
C GLY A 121 -5.42 2.19 -9.40
N THR A 122 -5.32 2.91 -8.28
CA THR A 122 -5.11 2.35 -6.94
C THR A 122 -6.17 1.31 -6.59
N VAL A 123 -7.45 1.57 -6.82
CA VAL A 123 -8.54 0.61 -6.59
C VAL A 123 -8.44 -0.60 -7.54
N LEU A 124 -8.15 -0.36 -8.82
CA LEU A 124 -8.04 -1.42 -9.83
C LEU A 124 -6.86 -2.36 -9.61
N SER A 125 -5.82 -1.97 -8.88
CA SER A 125 -4.79 -2.92 -8.42
C SER A 125 -5.36 -4.06 -7.57
N GLY A 126 -6.42 -3.81 -6.80
CA GLY A 126 -7.12 -4.85 -6.04
C GLY A 126 -7.99 -5.75 -6.92
N PHE A 127 -8.50 -5.21 -8.03
CA PHE A 127 -9.18 -6.01 -9.06
C PHE A 127 -8.17 -6.90 -9.80
N GLU A 128 -6.98 -6.36 -10.09
CA GLU A 128 -5.87 -7.12 -10.68
C GLU A 128 -5.49 -8.31 -9.80
N TYR A 129 -5.29 -8.05 -8.49
CA TYR A 129 -5.04 -9.11 -7.53
C TYR A 129 -6.11 -10.20 -7.60
N ARG A 130 -7.40 -9.84 -7.57
CA ARG A 130 -8.49 -10.82 -7.64
C ARG A 130 -8.48 -11.60 -8.97
N ALA A 131 -8.20 -10.93 -10.09
CA ALA A 131 -8.23 -11.54 -11.41
C ALA A 131 -7.16 -12.64 -11.55
N GLN A 132 -6.02 -12.47 -10.88
CA GLN A 132 -4.89 -13.40 -10.93
C GLN A 132 -4.50 -13.92 -9.55
N LYS A 133 -5.48 -14.08 -8.65
CA LYS A 133 -5.25 -14.33 -7.21
C LYS A 133 -4.28 -15.49 -6.98
N GLU A 134 -4.48 -16.61 -7.67
CA GLU A 134 -3.65 -17.80 -7.49
C GLU A 134 -2.19 -17.56 -7.88
N LYS A 135 -1.95 -16.70 -8.87
CA LYS A 135 -0.60 -16.34 -9.36
C LYS A 135 0.10 -15.36 -8.44
N TYR A 136 -0.63 -14.36 -7.92
CA TYR A 136 -0.08 -13.43 -6.93
C TYR A 136 0.15 -14.11 -5.56
N ASP A 137 -0.70 -15.05 -5.16
CA ASP A 137 -0.49 -15.86 -3.96
C ASP A 137 0.76 -16.75 -4.11
N ASN A 138 1.00 -17.29 -5.30
CA ASN A 138 2.23 -18.03 -5.61
C ASN A 138 3.48 -17.13 -5.59
N LEU A 139 3.37 -15.88 -6.09
CA LEU A 139 4.44 -14.88 -5.97
C LEU A 139 4.71 -14.51 -4.50
N TYR A 140 3.68 -14.34 -3.68
CA TYR A 140 3.83 -14.12 -2.23
C TYR A 140 4.56 -15.29 -1.57
N LYS A 141 4.13 -16.52 -1.88
CA LYS A 141 4.77 -17.74 -1.37
C LYS A 141 6.24 -17.80 -1.75
N PHE A 142 6.59 -17.46 -3.00
CA PHE A 142 7.98 -17.37 -3.45
C PHE A 142 8.81 -16.44 -2.55
N PHE A 143 8.34 -15.21 -2.31
CA PHE A 143 9.07 -14.29 -1.44
C PHE A 143 9.13 -14.79 0.00
N LYS A 144 8.07 -15.43 0.51
CA LYS A 144 8.05 -15.96 1.87
C LYS A 144 9.08 -17.07 2.08
N GLU A 145 9.17 -18.02 1.15
CA GLU A 145 10.05 -19.19 1.25
C GLU A 145 11.54 -18.84 1.11
N ASN A 146 11.84 -17.72 0.45
CA ASN A 146 13.21 -17.26 0.18
C ASN A 146 13.74 -16.27 1.23
N GLU A 147 12.90 -15.81 2.17
CA GLU A 147 13.20 -14.76 3.17
C GLU A 147 14.49 -15.05 3.97
N LYS A 148 14.61 -16.27 4.51
CA LYS A 148 15.79 -16.67 5.31
C LYS A 148 17.05 -16.83 4.46
N LYS A 149 16.92 -17.38 3.25
CA LYS A 149 18.07 -17.68 2.37
C LYS A 149 18.76 -16.39 1.94
N TYR A 150 17.99 -15.42 1.46
CA TYR A 150 18.51 -14.16 0.91
C TYR A 150 18.44 -13.00 1.92
N GLN A 151 18.27 -13.32 3.20
CA GLN A 151 18.40 -12.39 4.33
C GLN A 151 17.65 -11.08 4.12
N TYR A 152 16.33 -11.17 3.93
CA TYR A 152 15.44 -10.02 3.90
C TYR A 152 14.22 -10.23 4.79
N THR A 153 13.38 -9.21 4.88
CA THR A 153 12.02 -9.26 5.40
C THR A 153 11.15 -8.26 4.64
N GLY A 154 9.86 -8.17 4.99
CA GLY A 154 8.89 -7.25 4.40
C GLY A 154 8.44 -6.15 5.36
N PHE A 155 7.52 -5.32 4.90
CA PHE A 155 6.73 -4.47 5.80
C PHE A 155 5.88 -5.32 6.75
N THR A 156 5.53 -4.78 7.92
CA THR A 156 4.47 -5.39 8.73
C THR A 156 3.09 -5.06 8.14
N LYS A 157 2.11 -5.96 8.31
CA LYS A 157 0.71 -5.72 7.90
C LYS A 157 0.13 -4.45 8.51
N GLU A 158 0.48 -4.15 9.76
CA GLU A 158 -0.01 -2.96 10.46
C GLU A 158 0.59 -1.67 9.89
N ALA A 159 1.90 -1.68 9.55
CA ALA A 159 2.52 -0.57 8.85
C ALA A 159 1.89 -0.33 7.48
N ILE A 160 1.63 -1.38 6.70
CA ILE A 160 0.94 -1.26 5.41
C ILE A 160 -0.40 -0.58 5.59
N ASN A 161 -1.21 -1.11 6.50
CA ASN A 161 -2.56 -0.60 6.74
C ASN A 161 -2.57 0.86 7.15
N LYS A 162 -1.63 1.31 7.99
CA LYS A 162 -1.66 2.68 8.52
C LYS A 162 -0.96 3.73 7.68
N THR A 163 -0.09 3.33 6.75
CA THR A 163 0.89 4.25 6.15
C THR A 163 1.01 4.16 4.63
N GLN A 164 0.48 3.12 4.00
CA GLN A 164 0.62 2.87 2.57
C GLN A 164 -0.73 3.07 1.86
N ASN A 165 -0.69 3.63 0.65
CA ASN A 165 -1.87 4.02 -0.13
C ASN A 165 -1.72 3.70 -1.63
N VAL A 166 -0.82 2.77 -1.97
CA VAL A 166 -0.40 2.49 -3.35
C VAL A 166 -1.25 1.44 -4.08
N GLY A 167 -2.32 0.94 -3.44
CA GLY A 167 -3.17 -0.11 -4.00
C GLY A 167 -3.01 -1.42 -3.24
N TYR A 168 -3.11 -2.55 -3.94
CA TYR A 168 -2.78 -3.86 -3.36
C TYR A 168 -1.34 -3.83 -2.88
N LYS A 169 -1.14 -4.11 -1.60
CA LYS A 169 0.17 -4.27 -0.99
C LYS A 169 0.12 -5.33 0.10
N ASN A 170 1.06 -6.27 0.04
CA ASN A 170 1.35 -7.20 1.13
C ASN A 170 2.74 -6.90 1.70
N GLU A 171 3.22 -7.76 2.60
CA GLU A 171 4.52 -7.57 3.26
C GLU A 171 5.69 -7.44 2.27
N TYR A 172 5.62 -8.10 1.11
CA TYR A 172 6.74 -8.23 0.18
C TYR A 172 6.62 -7.37 -1.06
N PHE A 173 5.43 -7.15 -1.62
CA PHE A 173 5.24 -6.40 -2.86
C PHE A 173 3.92 -5.64 -2.91
N TYR A 174 3.87 -4.66 -3.82
CA TYR A 174 2.64 -4.00 -4.23
C TYR A 174 2.37 -4.19 -5.72
N ILE A 175 1.11 -4.01 -6.13
CA ILE A 175 0.69 -4.08 -7.54
C ILE A 175 0.30 -2.67 -8.00
N THR A 176 0.78 -2.27 -9.17
CA THR A 176 0.31 -1.06 -9.85
C THR A 176 -0.69 -1.42 -10.95
N TYR A 177 -1.65 -0.53 -11.16
CA TYR A 177 -2.57 -0.58 -12.30
C TYR A 177 -2.66 0.81 -12.91
N SER A 178 -2.63 0.91 -14.24
CA SER A 178 -2.63 2.22 -14.89
C SER A 178 -3.90 3.00 -14.54
N SER A 179 -3.78 4.32 -14.39
CA SER A 179 -4.90 5.21 -14.10
C SER A 179 -6.01 5.10 -15.14
N ARG A 180 -7.26 5.24 -14.69
CA ARG A 180 -8.48 5.18 -15.53
C ARG A 180 -9.51 6.17 -15.01
N SER A 181 -10.41 6.61 -15.88
CA SER A 181 -11.45 7.53 -15.45
C SER A 181 -12.48 6.84 -14.55
N LEU A 182 -13.10 7.60 -13.65
CA LEU A 182 -14.20 7.10 -12.82
C LEU A 182 -15.41 6.64 -13.66
N LYS A 183 -15.60 7.25 -14.85
CA LYS A 183 -16.64 6.83 -15.80
C LYS A 183 -16.38 5.44 -16.38
N GLU A 184 -15.14 5.13 -16.76
CA GLU A 184 -14.75 3.79 -17.22
C GLU A 184 -14.86 2.77 -16.10
N TYR A 185 -14.41 3.13 -14.89
CA TYR A 185 -14.56 2.29 -13.70
C TYR A 185 -16.02 1.83 -13.52
N ARG A 186 -16.95 2.79 -13.45
CA ARG A 186 -18.39 2.52 -13.25
C ARG A 186 -19.00 1.68 -14.37
N LYS A 187 -18.56 1.89 -15.62
CA LYS A 187 -19.10 1.17 -16.78
C LYS A 187 -18.61 -0.27 -16.87
N TYR A 188 -17.32 -0.51 -16.64
CA TYR A 188 -16.67 -1.78 -17.00
C TYR A 188 -16.22 -2.61 -15.79
N TYR A 189 -15.93 -1.98 -14.65
CA TYR A 189 -15.31 -2.64 -13.49
C TYR A 189 -16.26 -2.78 -12.30
N GLU A 190 -17.00 -1.74 -11.94
CA GLU A 190 -17.98 -1.77 -10.83
C GLU A 190 -19.00 -2.94 -10.96
N PRO A 191 -19.55 -3.27 -12.15
CA PRO A 191 -20.47 -4.40 -12.29
C PRO A 191 -19.85 -5.77 -12.00
N LEU A 192 -18.52 -5.87 -11.98
CA LEU A 192 -17.80 -7.12 -11.75
C LEU A 192 -17.72 -7.50 -10.27
N ILE A 193 -17.84 -6.55 -9.33
CA ILE A 193 -17.59 -6.74 -7.89
C ILE A 193 -18.29 -7.99 -7.35
N ARG A 194 -19.58 -8.17 -7.67
CA ARG A 194 -20.42 -9.26 -7.15
C ARG A 194 -20.45 -10.51 -8.02
N LYS A 195 -19.68 -10.54 -9.11
CA LYS A 195 -19.59 -11.71 -9.99
C LYS A 195 -18.84 -12.84 -9.31
N ASN A 196 -19.14 -14.08 -9.69
CA ASN A 196 -18.31 -15.23 -9.29
C ASN A 196 -16.93 -15.15 -9.97
N ASP A 197 -15.96 -15.96 -9.52
CA ASP A 197 -14.58 -15.82 -9.97
C ASP A 197 -14.39 -16.05 -11.47
N LYS A 198 -15.17 -16.96 -12.09
CA LYS A 198 -15.12 -17.18 -13.54
C LYS A 198 -15.61 -15.94 -14.30
N GLU A 199 -16.81 -15.46 -13.97
CA GLU A 199 -17.40 -14.26 -14.59
C GLU A 199 -16.56 -13.01 -14.35
N PHE A 200 -15.93 -12.90 -13.17
CA PHE A 200 -15.03 -11.81 -12.82
C PHE A 200 -13.79 -11.80 -13.72
N LYS A 201 -13.09 -12.95 -13.85
CA LYS A 201 -11.88 -13.09 -14.69
C LYS A 201 -12.19 -12.77 -16.16
N GLU A 202 -13.25 -13.36 -16.71
CA GLU A 202 -13.70 -13.05 -18.08
C GLU A 202 -14.14 -11.58 -18.25
N GLY A 203 -14.78 -11.02 -17.22
CA GLY A 203 -15.19 -9.61 -17.17
C GLY A 203 -14.01 -8.66 -17.19
N MET A 204 -12.95 -8.97 -16.45
CA MET A 204 -11.70 -8.20 -16.45
C MET A 204 -11.02 -8.22 -17.82
N GLU A 205 -10.97 -9.37 -18.49
CA GLU A 205 -10.46 -9.46 -19.86
C GLU A 205 -11.26 -8.61 -20.86
N ARG A 206 -12.59 -8.62 -20.75
CA ARG A 206 -13.45 -7.75 -21.58
C ARG A 206 -13.23 -6.27 -21.25
N ALA A 207 -13.21 -5.89 -19.98
CA ALA A 207 -12.99 -4.52 -19.55
C ALA A 207 -11.66 -3.97 -20.11
N ARG A 208 -10.58 -4.76 -20.05
CA ARG A 208 -9.28 -4.40 -20.65
C ARG A 208 -9.37 -4.17 -22.16
N LYS A 209 -10.13 -5.00 -22.90
CA LYS A 209 -10.35 -4.79 -24.34
C LYS A 209 -11.14 -3.51 -24.61
N GLU A 210 -12.23 -3.28 -23.89
CA GLU A 210 -13.11 -2.10 -24.06
C GLU A 210 -12.42 -0.76 -23.78
N VAL A 211 -11.41 -0.75 -22.90
CA VAL A 211 -10.62 0.46 -22.58
C VAL A 211 -9.24 0.48 -23.24
N ASN A 212 -8.99 -0.40 -24.21
CA ASN A 212 -7.70 -0.54 -24.89
C ASN A 212 -6.51 -0.65 -23.92
N TYR A 213 -6.67 -1.41 -22.83
CA TYR A 213 -5.61 -1.67 -21.84
C TYR A 213 -4.59 -2.66 -22.42
N ALA A 214 -3.51 -2.14 -22.95
CA ALA A 214 -2.37 -2.91 -23.48
C ALA A 214 -1.16 -2.95 -22.54
N ALA A 215 -1.16 -2.15 -21.46
CA ALA A 215 -0.05 -2.10 -20.52
C ALA A 215 0.10 -3.42 -19.75
N ASN A 216 1.33 -3.72 -19.34
CA ASN A 216 1.55 -4.70 -18.28
C ASN A 216 1.17 -4.07 -16.93
N THR A 217 0.81 -4.90 -15.96
CA THR A 217 0.75 -4.49 -14.55
C THR A 217 2.12 -4.66 -13.92
N ASP A 218 2.50 -3.83 -12.93
CA ASP A 218 3.78 -4.03 -12.25
C ASP A 218 3.55 -4.64 -10.87
N ALA A 219 4.36 -5.63 -10.51
CA ALA A 219 4.50 -6.12 -9.16
C ALA A 219 5.90 -5.74 -8.66
N VAL A 220 5.98 -4.80 -7.73
CA VAL A 220 7.25 -4.28 -7.22
C VAL A 220 7.45 -4.77 -5.79
N ALA A 221 8.45 -5.62 -5.60
CA ALA A 221 8.81 -6.14 -4.30
C ALA A 221 9.66 -5.12 -3.52
N THR A 222 9.25 -4.79 -2.30
CA THR A 222 9.91 -3.83 -1.41
C THR A 222 10.46 -4.54 -0.19
N LEU A 223 11.70 -5.03 -0.28
CA LEU A 223 12.33 -5.91 0.71
C LEU A 223 13.30 -5.12 1.61
N PHE A 224 13.36 -5.44 2.90
CA PHE A 224 14.34 -4.86 3.83
C PHE A 224 15.40 -5.90 4.16
N SER A 225 16.68 -5.62 3.92
CA SER A 225 17.75 -6.56 4.28
C SER A 225 17.77 -6.83 5.79
N THR A 226 18.07 -8.05 6.19
CA THR A 226 18.31 -8.45 7.59
C THR A 226 19.81 -8.63 7.90
N LYS A 227 20.69 -8.27 6.95
CA LYS A 227 22.14 -8.26 7.15
C LYS A 227 22.53 -7.21 8.18
N LYS A 228 23.32 -7.62 9.18
CA LYS A 228 23.88 -6.71 10.20
C LYS A 228 24.73 -5.59 9.59
N ASN A 229 25.48 -5.89 8.54
CA ASN A 229 26.37 -4.96 7.84
C ASN A 229 25.91 -4.76 6.39
N PHE A 230 24.62 -4.48 6.17
CA PHE A 230 24.08 -4.26 4.82
C PHE A 230 24.90 -3.22 4.04
N THR A 231 25.35 -3.60 2.85
CA THR A 231 25.84 -2.69 1.82
C THR A 231 25.19 -3.09 0.49
N LYS A 232 25.18 -2.18 -0.50
CA LYS A 232 24.70 -2.55 -1.83
C LYS A 232 25.58 -3.65 -2.44
N ASP A 233 26.89 -3.50 -2.33
CA ASP A 233 27.89 -4.42 -2.90
C ASP A 233 27.76 -5.83 -2.33
N ASN A 234 27.50 -5.99 -1.03
CA ASN A 234 27.38 -7.32 -0.43
C ASN A 234 26.00 -7.96 -0.59
N THR A 235 25.06 -7.28 -1.25
CA THR A 235 23.67 -7.74 -1.41
C THR A 235 23.25 -7.88 -2.87
N VAL A 236 23.96 -7.25 -3.81
CA VAL A 236 23.63 -7.30 -5.24
C VAL A 236 23.58 -8.74 -5.78
N ASP A 237 24.54 -9.59 -5.41
CA ASP A 237 24.59 -10.99 -5.87
C ASP A 237 23.36 -11.79 -5.40
N ASP A 238 22.93 -11.59 -4.15
CA ASP A 238 21.72 -12.23 -3.62
C ASP A 238 20.46 -11.81 -4.40
N VAL A 239 20.39 -10.54 -4.82
CA VAL A 239 19.25 -10.02 -5.61
C VAL A 239 19.25 -10.61 -7.02
N ILE A 240 20.42 -10.73 -7.64
CA ILE A 240 20.58 -11.35 -8.97
C ILE A 240 20.15 -12.81 -8.89
N GLU A 241 20.65 -13.57 -7.91
CA GLU A 241 20.24 -14.98 -7.71
C GLU A 241 18.74 -15.13 -7.44
N LEU A 242 18.16 -14.25 -6.62
CA LEU A 242 16.73 -14.26 -6.34
C LEU A 242 15.92 -13.94 -7.60
N SER A 243 16.38 -12.97 -8.42
CA SER A 243 15.78 -12.62 -9.70
C SER A 243 15.83 -13.79 -10.69
N ASP A 244 16.97 -14.46 -10.83
CA ASP A 244 17.13 -15.66 -11.67
C ASP A 244 16.19 -16.79 -11.22
N LYS A 245 16.03 -16.96 -9.90
CA LYS A 245 15.07 -17.95 -9.35
C LYS A 245 13.62 -17.54 -9.66
N LEU A 246 13.29 -16.26 -9.57
CA LEU A 246 11.97 -15.72 -9.83
C LEU A 246 11.61 -15.78 -11.32
N TYR A 247 12.58 -15.55 -12.20
CA TYR A 247 12.42 -15.71 -13.65
C TYR A 247 11.88 -17.11 -14.01
N ASN A 248 12.44 -18.12 -13.34
CA ASN A 248 12.07 -19.53 -13.48
C ASN A 248 10.82 -19.95 -12.66
N LEU A 249 10.16 -19.02 -11.95
CA LEU A 249 8.94 -19.31 -11.20
C LEU A 249 7.81 -19.67 -12.19
N LYS A 250 7.29 -20.89 -12.04
CA LYS A 250 6.06 -21.35 -12.71
C LYS A 250 4.85 -20.64 -12.11
N ASN A 251 3.82 -20.38 -12.91
CA ASN A 251 2.57 -19.74 -12.48
C ASN A 251 2.78 -18.34 -11.86
N LYS A 252 3.69 -17.55 -12.45
CA LYS A 252 3.80 -16.11 -12.19
C LYS A 252 2.61 -15.35 -12.80
N PRO A 253 2.26 -14.15 -12.30
CA PRO A 253 1.21 -13.31 -12.89
C PRO A 253 1.44 -13.07 -14.39
N ASP A 254 0.39 -13.18 -15.19
CA ASP A 254 0.42 -12.91 -16.62
C ASP A 254 0.49 -11.40 -16.88
N LYS A 255 1.10 -11.03 -18.01
CA LYS A 255 1.21 -9.63 -18.47
C LYS A 255 1.64 -8.69 -17.35
N SER A 256 2.57 -9.19 -16.53
CA SER A 256 3.07 -8.47 -15.38
C SER A 256 4.58 -8.35 -15.45
N THR A 257 5.08 -7.14 -15.24
CA THR A 257 6.48 -6.90 -14.92
C THR A 257 6.67 -7.17 -13.43
N ILE A 258 7.75 -7.85 -13.06
CA ILE A 258 8.10 -8.06 -11.65
C ILE A 258 9.45 -7.43 -11.39
N THR A 259 9.53 -6.53 -10.42
CA THR A 259 10.77 -5.83 -10.04
C THR A 259 11.09 -6.15 -8.59
N ILE A 260 12.34 -6.49 -8.30
CA ILE A 260 12.83 -6.71 -6.94
C ILE A 260 13.59 -5.48 -6.49
N GLN A 261 13.14 -4.86 -5.40
CA GLN A 261 13.87 -3.84 -4.68
C GLN A 261 14.28 -4.35 -3.30
N ILE A 262 15.54 -4.14 -2.93
CA ILE A 262 16.04 -4.41 -1.56
C ILE A 262 16.80 -3.22 -1.01
N GLY A 263 16.42 -2.79 0.19
CA GLY A 263 17.00 -1.65 0.90
C GLY A 263 17.65 -2.05 2.21
N LYS A 264 18.11 -1.02 2.94
CA LYS A 264 18.62 -1.16 4.32
C LYS A 264 17.55 -1.74 5.26
N PRO A 265 17.92 -2.30 6.43
CA PRO A 265 16.97 -2.88 7.40
C PRO A 265 15.96 -1.90 8.01
N THR A 266 16.17 -0.59 7.84
CA THR A 266 15.41 0.45 8.54
C THR A 266 14.41 1.17 7.64
N ILE A 267 13.44 1.82 8.27
CA ILE A 267 12.48 2.71 7.62
C ILE A 267 12.36 4.01 8.42
N ASN A 268 12.14 5.13 7.73
CA ASN A 268 11.84 6.39 8.39
C ASN A 268 10.43 6.33 9.01
N THR A 269 10.32 6.62 10.30
CA THR A 269 9.09 6.41 11.07
C THR A 269 8.00 7.44 10.74
N LYS A 270 8.41 8.66 10.37
CA LYS A 270 7.51 9.76 9.99
C LYS A 270 7.03 9.65 8.55
N LYS A 271 7.95 9.34 7.64
CA LYS A 271 7.72 9.16 6.20
C LYS A 271 8.09 7.73 5.81
N ALA A 272 7.13 6.82 5.92
CA ALA A 272 7.33 5.41 5.57
C ALA A 272 7.31 5.15 4.06
N PHE A 273 8.00 5.99 3.28
CA PHE A 273 8.12 5.86 1.84
C PHE A 273 9.34 5.00 1.52
N TYR A 274 9.13 3.86 0.88
CA TYR A 274 10.18 2.84 0.72
C TYR A 274 11.35 3.34 -0.14
N ASP A 275 11.07 4.07 -1.23
CA ASP A 275 12.08 4.49 -2.20
C ASP A 275 13.11 5.48 -1.62
N ASP A 276 12.79 6.15 -0.51
CA ASP A 276 13.75 6.98 0.23
C ASP A 276 14.93 6.13 0.78
N ASN A 277 14.79 4.80 0.88
CA ASN A 277 15.88 3.89 1.19
C ASN A 277 16.91 3.75 0.07
N ARG A 278 16.63 4.26 -1.13
CA ARG A 278 17.48 4.12 -2.33
C ARG A 278 17.89 2.66 -2.54
N PRO A 279 16.93 1.73 -2.72
CA PRO A 279 17.22 0.30 -2.79
C PRO A 279 18.15 -0.07 -3.96
N ILE A 280 18.67 -1.30 -3.94
CA ILE A 280 19.09 -1.97 -5.17
C ILE A 280 17.81 -2.35 -5.90
N GLU A 281 17.74 -2.06 -7.20
CA GLU A 281 16.60 -2.41 -8.03
C GLU A 281 17.04 -3.37 -9.15
N TYR A 282 16.30 -4.45 -9.34
CA TYR A 282 16.57 -5.43 -10.39
C TYR A 282 15.25 -5.89 -11.01
N GLY A 283 15.10 -5.65 -12.32
CA GLY A 283 13.95 -6.12 -13.08
C GLY A 283 14.06 -7.62 -13.35
N VAL A 284 12.94 -8.33 -13.24
CA VAL A 284 12.83 -9.75 -13.63
C VAL A 284 12.29 -9.78 -15.06
N HIS A 285 13.12 -9.34 -16.00
CA HIS A 285 12.86 -9.48 -17.42
C HIS A 285 13.80 -10.52 -18.01
N SER A 286 13.34 -11.16 -19.09
CA SER A 286 14.13 -12.14 -19.85
C SER A 286 15.55 -11.63 -20.06
N LYS A 287 16.54 -12.46 -19.66
CA LYS A 287 17.86 -12.40 -20.28
C LYS A 287 17.63 -12.26 -21.78
N ASP A 288 18.25 -11.24 -22.36
CA ASP A 288 18.22 -10.90 -23.77
C ASP A 288 18.07 -12.15 -24.66
N GLU A 289 16.93 -12.25 -25.34
CA GLU A 289 16.86 -12.78 -26.71
C GLU A 289 16.59 -11.60 -27.65
#